data_AF-A0A3R8T583-F1
#
_entry.id   AF-A0A3R8T583-F1
#
_cell.length_a   1.000
_cell.length_b   1.000
_cell.length_c   1.000
_cell.angle_alpha   90.00
_cell.angle_beta   90.00
_cell.angle_gamma   90.00
#
_symmetry.space_group_name_H-M   'P 1'
#
loop_
_entity.id
_entity.type
_entity.pdbx_description
1 polymer ?
#
loop_
_entity_poly.entity_id
_entity_poly.type
_entity_poly.pdbx_seq_one_letter_code
_entity_poly.pdbx_strand_id
1 'polypeptide(L)'
;MNRIYRKVWNKALGQMVVASELASSQSPGVVIDQRRSDGERSSALLSAAIALTLGVGLAGAPHDARAQSVEIGGNANCVVLNSSVIDSCLVDGNATASGANSVSIGSNSTASGANSVALGAGSKATRANSVSVGDAGRERQVTNVAAGTAATDAVNKSQLDQVAATAEGATRYFKADGENNNSDAATIDGEGALAAGASATADGDGAIALGNRSQALQNATTAVGTDAIAAGLGGTAFGHTSLALGDASTAVGQNAVAIGLGDVALGASSFAASENGAATAIGGLAEASADGATAIG
;
A
#
# COMPACT_ATOMS: atom_id res chain seq x y z
N MET A 1 -38.36 4.21 -46.68
CA MET A 1 -37.22 4.60 -45.81
C MET A 1 -37.41 6.08 -45.45
N ASN A 2 -37.92 6.40 -44.26
CA ASN A 2 -38.15 7.79 -43.85
C ASN A 2 -36.90 8.35 -43.16
N ARG A 3 -36.34 9.43 -43.71
CA ARG A 3 -35.18 10.11 -43.14
C ARG A 3 -35.62 11.08 -42.04
N ILE A 4 -34.97 10.99 -40.89
CA ILE A 4 -35.15 11.87 -39.73
C ILE A 4 -34.14 13.02 -39.86
N TYR A 5 -34.59 14.27 -39.76
CA TYR A 5 -33.72 15.44 -39.98
C TYR A 5 -33.35 16.23 -38.71
N ARG A 6 -34.19 16.27 -37.65
CA ARG A 6 -33.86 17.07 -36.46
C ARG A 6 -34.53 16.59 -35.17
N LYS A 7 -33.77 16.65 -34.07
CA LYS A 7 -34.27 16.50 -32.69
C LYS A 7 -34.63 17.89 -32.15
N VAL A 8 -35.83 18.04 -31.57
CA VAL A 8 -36.36 19.31 -31.02
C VAL A 8 -36.86 19.07 -29.60
N TRP A 9 -36.61 20.02 -28.69
CA TRP A 9 -37.12 19.96 -27.32
C TRP A 9 -38.61 20.33 -27.28
N ASN A 10 -39.47 19.43 -26.78
CA ASN A 10 -40.89 19.71 -26.60
C ASN A 10 -41.18 20.05 -25.15
N LYS A 11 -41.53 21.31 -24.90
CA LYS A 11 -41.77 21.87 -23.56
C LYS A 11 -43.05 21.33 -22.90
N ALA A 12 -44.05 20.89 -23.67
CA ALA A 12 -45.27 20.30 -23.11
C ALA A 12 -45.05 18.87 -22.59
N LEU A 13 -44.11 18.14 -23.18
CA LEU A 13 -43.77 16.77 -22.78
C LEU A 13 -42.50 16.67 -21.95
N GLY A 14 -41.75 17.77 -21.79
CA GLY A 14 -40.50 17.81 -21.02
C GLY A 14 -39.37 16.92 -21.58
N GLN A 15 -39.38 16.62 -22.89
CA GLN A 15 -38.43 15.67 -23.50
C GLN A 15 -38.01 16.06 -24.93
N MET A 16 -36.88 15.50 -25.39
CA MET A 16 -36.39 15.63 -26.77
C MET A 16 -37.19 14.71 -27.70
N VAL A 17 -37.80 15.28 -28.73
CA VAL A 17 -38.64 14.55 -29.70
C VAL A 17 -38.07 14.72 -31.11
N VAL A 18 -38.30 13.71 -31.94
CA VAL A 18 -37.83 13.69 -33.32
C VAL A 18 -38.94 14.16 -34.26
N ALA A 19 -38.71 15.23 -35.02
CA ALA A 19 -39.68 15.71 -35.99
C ALA A 19 -39.46 15.00 -37.35
N SER A 20 -40.53 14.39 -37.88
CA SER A 20 -40.59 13.85 -39.24
C SER A 20 -41.42 14.79 -40.13
N GLU A 21 -41.08 14.88 -41.41
CA GLU A 21 -41.66 15.81 -42.39
C GLU A 21 -43.18 15.65 -42.61
N LEU A 22 -43.79 14.58 -42.08
CA LEU A 22 -45.23 14.32 -42.14
C LEU A 22 -46.01 14.88 -40.94
N ALA A 23 -45.35 15.52 -39.97
CA ALA A 23 -46.02 16.09 -38.79
C ALA A 23 -46.58 17.50 -39.10
N SER A 24 -47.85 17.59 -39.51
CA SER A 24 -48.56 18.87 -39.61
C SER A 24 -49.31 19.20 -38.31
N SER A 25 -49.08 20.41 -37.78
CA SER A 25 -49.84 20.99 -36.65
C SER A 25 -51.00 21.84 -37.19
N GLN A 26 -52.20 21.72 -36.60
CA GLN A 26 -53.39 22.51 -36.97
C GLN A 26 -53.50 23.87 -36.27
N SER A 27 -52.47 24.30 -35.54
CA SER A 27 -52.48 25.59 -34.82
C SER A 27 -51.29 26.47 -35.24
N PRO A 28 -51.50 27.78 -35.55
CA PRO A 28 -50.41 28.70 -35.86
C PRO A 28 -49.51 28.90 -34.63
N GLY A 29 -48.22 28.60 -34.76
CA GLY A 29 -47.23 28.78 -33.69
C GLY A 29 -46.91 30.26 -33.47
N VAL A 30 -46.96 30.72 -32.22
CA VAL A 30 -46.58 32.08 -31.83
C VAL A 30 -45.11 32.10 -31.42
N VAL A 31 -44.33 33.00 -32.00
CA VAL A 31 -42.95 33.29 -31.59
C VAL A 31 -42.99 34.32 -30.46
N ILE A 32 -42.49 33.96 -29.27
CA ILE A 32 -42.33 34.90 -28.17
C ILE A 32 -40.83 35.20 -28.03
N ASP A 33 -40.42 36.40 -28.48
CA ASP A 33 -39.09 36.96 -28.25
C ASP A 33 -39.09 37.70 -26.91
N GLN A 34 -38.32 37.21 -25.93
CA GLN A 34 -38.15 37.89 -24.63
C GLN A 34 -36.83 38.64 -24.57
N ARG A 35 -36.66 39.63 -25.44
CA ARG A 35 -35.67 40.69 -25.24
C ARG A 35 -36.34 42.05 -25.12
N ARG A 36 -36.18 42.62 -23.91
CA ARG A 36 -36.15 44.05 -23.57
C ARG A 36 -37.49 44.73 -23.22
N SER A 37 -37.59 45.17 -21.97
CA SER A 37 -38.00 46.54 -21.64
C SER A 37 -37.52 46.94 -20.24
N ASP A 38 -36.73 48.01 -20.23
CA ASP A 38 -36.13 48.73 -19.11
C ASP A 38 -37.16 49.47 -18.23
N GLY A 39 -36.74 49.93 -17.04
CA GLY A 39 -37.52 50.85 -16.20
C GLY A 39 -36.84 51.25 -14.89
N GLU A 40 -35.83 52.12 -14.97
CA GLU A 40 -35.14 52.78 -13.86
C GLU A 40 -35.99 53.84 -13.12
N ARG A 41 -35.64 54.09 -11.84
CA ARG A 41 -35.59 55.37 -11.05
C ARG A 41 -35.74 55.01 -9.55
N SER A 42 -35.04 55.57 -8.56
CA SER A 42 -34.20 56.77 -8.46
C SER A 42 -33.30 56.67 -7.21
N SER A 43 -32.20 57.41 -7.28
CA SER A 43 -31.09 57.62 -6.36
C SER A 43 -31.38 58.29 -5.01
N ALA A 44 -30.59 57.89 -4.00
CA ALA A 44 -29.91 58.68 -2.96
C ALA A 44 -30.70 59.61 -2.02
N LEU A 45 -30.53 59.37 -0.71
CA LEU A 45 -30.29 60.30 0.42
C LEU A 45 -31.07 59.86 1.68
N LEU A 46 -30.38 59.24 2.64
CA LEU A 46 -30.50 59.58 4.08
C LEU A 46 -29.41 58.90 4.92
N SER A 47 -28.22 59.49 4.90
CA SER A 47 -27.20 59.29 5.94
C SER A 47 -27.43 60.33 7.03
N ALA A 48 -27.95 59.95 8.19
CA ALA A 48 -27.76 60.67 9.46
C ALA A 48 -28.48 59.96 10.61
N ALA A 49 -27.83 58.95 11.20
CA ALA A 49 -28.12 58.57 12.58
C ALA A 49 -26.91 57.90 13.22
N ILE A 50 -26.28 58.65 14.12
CA ILE A 50 -25.56 58.15 15.31
C ILE A 50 -24.14 57.64 15.05
N ALA A 51 -23.26 58.57 14.71
CA ALA A 51 -21.92 58.59 15.28
C ALA A 51 -21.99 59.40 16.60
N LEU A 52 -22.25 58.74 17.73
CA LEU A 52 -21.85 59.21 19.07
C LEU A 52 -22.22 58.15 20.13
N THR A 53 -21.39 57.12 20.30
CA THR A 53 -21.19 56.44 21.59
C THR A 53 -19.81 55.77 21.56
N LEU A 54 -18.77 56.57 21.80
CA LEU A 54 -17.49 56.03 22.27
C LEU A 54 -17.72 55.50 23.69
N GLY A 55 -17.46 54.21 23.90
CA GLY A 55 -17.52 53.60 25.23
C GLY A 55 -17.05 52.15 25.22
N VAL A 56 -15.72 51.96 25.17
CA VAL A 56 -14.95 50.88 25.83
C VAL A 56 -15.57 49.47 25.90
N GLY A 57 -14.94 48.50 25.23
CA GLY A 57 -14.86 47.14 25.75
C GLY A 57 -15.02 45.99 24.76
N LEU A 58 -13.96 45.17 24.68
CA LEU A 58 -13.96 43.73 24.41
C LEU A 58 -14.03 43.24 22.95
N ALA A 59 -12.85 42.82 22.47
CA ALA A 59 -12.58 41.66 21.61
C ALA A 59 -13.75 41.12 20.75
N GLY A 60 -13.76 41.50 19.47
CA GLY A 60 -14.55 40.85 18.42
C GLY A 60 -13.64 39.97 17.54
N ALA A 61 -13.88 38.66 17.61
CA ALA A 61 -13.15 37.53 17.05
C ALA A 61 -12.72 37.62 15.57
N PRO A 62 -11.68 36.84 15.16
CA PRO A 62 -11.49 36.53 13.75
C PRO A 62 -12.77 35.92 13.18
N HIS A 63 -13.05 36.16 11.91
CA HIS A 63 -14.13 35.48 11.21
C HIS A 63 -13.78 33.99 11.08
N ASP A 64 -14.11 33.21 12.11
CA ASP A 64 -14.02 31.75 12.09
C ASP A 64 -14.92 31.24 10.96
N ALA A 65 -14.29 30.62 9.96
CA ALA A 65 -14.97 29.86 8.93
C ALA A 65 -15.86 28.82 9.62
N ARG A 66 -17.18 29.09 9.65
CA ARG A 66 -18.14 28.15 10.23
C ARG A 66 -18.16 26.91 9.36
N ALA A 67 -17.59 25.84 9.89
CA ALA A 67 -17.64 24.51 9.32
C ALA A 67 -19.08 24.19 8.89
N GLN A 68 -19.27 23.92 7.60
CA GLN A 68 -20.52 23.37 7.09
C GLN A 68 -20.51 21.88 7.45
N SER A 69 -20.99 21.52 8.64
CA SER A 69 -21.21 20.12 9.01
C SER A 69 -22.61 19.69 8.61
N VAL A 70 -22.74 18.47 8.09
CA VAL A 70 -24.04 17.86 7.74
C VAL A 70 -24.28 16.69 8.68
N GLU A 71 -25.33 16.82 9.49
CA GLU A 71 -25.81 15.78 10.38
C GLU A 71 -27.01 15.06 9.75
N ILE A 72 -26.93 13.73 9.63
CA ILE A 72 -28.06 12.88 9.24
C ILE A 72 -28.24 11.84 10.33
N GLY A 73 -29.12 12.14 11.30
CA GLY A 73 -29.35 11.30 12.48
C GLY A 73 -29.89 12.00 13.72
N GLY A 74 -30.09 13.32 13.71
CA GLY A 74 -30.73 14.02 14.84
C GLY A 74 -32.21 13.68 15.00
N ASN A 75 -32.77 13.94 16.17
CA ASN A 75 -34.20 13.85 16.53
C ASN A 75 -35.10 14.87 15.78
N ALA A 76 -34.71 15.32 14.60
CA ALA A 76 -35.45 16.30 13.82
C ALA A 76 -36.62 15.63 13.08
N ASN A 77 -37.84 16.13 13.32
CA ASN A 77 -39.00 15.81 12.47
C ASN A 77 -38.69 16.20 11.03
N CYS A 78 -38.58 15.21 10.14
CA CYS A 78 -38.46 15.47 8.71
C CYS A 78 -39.87 15.70 8.13
N VAL A 79 -40.17 16.93 7.74
CA VAL A 79 -41.47 17.30 7.14
C VAL A 79 -41.40 17.08 5.63
N VAL A 80 -42.06 16.03 5.13
CA VAL A 80 -42.30 15.85 3.68
C VAL A 80 -43.46 16.77 3.28
N LEU A 81 -43.16 17.85 2.55
CA LEU A 81 -44.10 18.94 2.21
C LEU A 81 -45.24 18.56 1.24
N ASN A 82 -45.52 17.29 0.95
CA ASN A 82 -46.64 16.90 0.08
C ASN A 82 -47.53 15.75 0.55
N SER A 83 -47.23 15.12 1.69
CA SER A 83 -48.01 13.99 2.19
C SER A 83 -48.07 14.11 3.71
N SER A 84 -49.26 14.07 4.29
CA SER A 84 -49.53 14.19 5.73
C SER A 84 -49.00 13.01 6.57
N VAL A 85 -47.87 12.41 6.19
CA VAL A 85 -47.17 11.38 6.94
C VAL A 85 -45.90 12.02 7.49
N ILE A 86 -45.84 12.21 8.81
CA ILE A 86 -44.56 12.33 9.50
C ILE A 86 -43.97 10.93 9.45
N ASP A 87 -43.17 10.63 8.43
CA ASP A 87 -42.44 9.36 8.42
C ASP A 87 -41.23 9.52 9.34
N SER A 88 -41.03 8.53 10.21
CA SER A 88 -39.88 8.49 11.10
C SER A 88 -38.62 8.38 10.23
N CYS A 89 -37.71 9.35 10.32
CA CYS A 89 -36.35 9.11 9.87
C CYS A 89 -35.81 7.95 10.72
N LEU A 90 -35.80 6.74 10.15
CA LEU A 90 -35.40 5.49 10.78
C LEU A 90 -33.88 5.44 11.06
N VAL A 91 -33.35 6.45 11.75
CA VAL A 91 -32.03 6.47 12.36
C VAL A 91 -32.22 7.09 13.74
N ASP A 92 -32.60 6.25 14.70
CA ASP A 92 -32.84 6.65 16.08
C ASP A 92 -31.48 6.82 16.80
N GLY A 93 -30.98 8.06 16.94
CA GLY A 93 -29.88 8.40 17.86
C GLY A 93 -28.90 9.48 17.39
N ASN A 94 -28.30 10.20 18.35
CA ASN A 94 -27.42 11.37 18.16
C ASN A 94 -26.21 11.06 17.25
N ALA A 95 -26.12 11.69 16.07
CA ALA A 95 -24.96 11.66 15.19
C ALA A 95 -24.12 12.93 15.40
N THR A 96 -22.80 12.84 15.59
CA THR A 96 -21.97 14.00 15.97
C THR A 96 -20.94 14.32 14.89
N ALA A 97 -21.14 15.41 14.15
CA ALA A 97 -20.19 15.95 13.18
C ALA A 97 -19.46 17.17 13.74
N SER A 98 -18.45 16.94 14.59
CA SER A 98 -17.70 18.02 15.29
C SER A 98 -16.43 18.48 14.56
N GLY A 99 -15.95 17.72 13.58
CA GLY A 99 -14.83 18.12 12.73
C GLY A 99 -15.23 19.20 11.72
N ALA A 100 -14.31 20.08 11.35
CA ALA A 100 -14.56 21.05 10.28
C ALA A 100 -14.90 20.33 8.96
N ASN A 101 -15.96 20.72 8.26
CA ASN A 101 -16.43 20.09 7.01
C ASN A 101 -16.69 18.57 7.14
N SER A 102 -17.12 18.11 8.32
CA SER A 102 -17.39 16.69 8.57
C SER A 102 -18.83 16.29 8.29
N VAL A 103 -19.04 14.99 8.07
CA VAL A 103 -20.35 14.38 7.86
C VAL A 103 -20.50 13.19 8.79
N SER A 104 -21.61 13.09 9.51
CA SER A 104 -21.91 11.95 10.38
C SER A 104 -23.29 11.38 10.06
N ILE A 105 -23.33 10.08 9.75
CA ILE A 105 -24.54 9.36 9.32
C ILE A 105 -24.69 8.09 10.16
N GLY A 106 -25.80 7.99 10.90
CA GLY A 106 -26.11 6.83 11.73
C GLY A 106 -26.08 7.13 13.23
N SER A 107 -26.89 6.40 14.00
CA SER A 107 -27.02 6.63 15.44
C SER A 107 -25.70 6.43 16.19
N ASN A 108 -25.37 7.34 17.10
CA ASN A 108 -24.10 7.34 17.84
C ASN A 108 -22.85 7.35 16.93
N SER A 109 -22.97 7.76 15.67
CA SER A 109 -21.80 8.01 14.82
C SER A 109 -21.09 9.29 15.25
N THR A 110 -19.78 9.36 15.07
CA THR A 110 -18.98 10.55 15.40
C THR A 110 -17.91 10.82 14.35
N ALA A 111 -18.02 11.95 13.65
CA ALA A 111 -17.01 12.48 12.74
C ALA A 111 -16.33 13.69 13.37
N SER A 112 -15.16 13.47 14.01
CA SER A 112 -14.38 14.52 14.68
C SER A 112 -13.15 14.96 13.90
N GLY A 113 -12.71 14.19 12.90
CA GLY A 113 -11.65 14.60 11.98
C GLY A 113 -12.11 15.71 11.02
N ALA A 114 -11.23 16.65 10.67
CA ALA A 114 -11.53 17.64 9.63
C ALA A 114 -11.72 16.97 8.26
N ASN A 115 -12.71 17.37 7.48
CA ASN A 115 -13.07 16.78 6.18
C ASN A 115 -13.25 15.24 6.26
N SER A 116 -13.91 14.76 7.32
CA SER A 116 -14.11 13.32 7.55
C SER A 116 -15.57 12.91 7.45
N VAL A 117 -15.82 11.62 7.21
CA VAL A 117 -17.15 11.04 7.14
C VAL A 117 -17.23 9.82 8.06
N ALA A 118 -18.14 9.84 9.04
CA ALA A 118 -18.51 8.66 9.81
C ALA A 118 -19.79 8.06 9.23
N LEU A 119 -19.72 6.85 8.70
CA LEU A 119 -20.81 6.19 7.99
C LEU A 119 -21.25 4.91 8.72
N GLY A 120 -22.48 4.91 9.21
CA GLY A 120 -23.10 3.80 9.94
C GLY A 120 -23.17 4.03 11.45
N ALA A 121 -24.10 3.35 12.11
CA ALA A 121 -24.32 3.48 13.54
C ALA A 121 -23.06 3.14 14.36
N GLY A 122 -22.69 4.00 15.31
CA GLY A 122 -21.51 3.81 16.17
C GLY A 122 -20.15 3.91 15.45
N SER A 123 -20.11 4.35 14.19
CA SER A 123 -18.86 4.57 13.45
C SER A 123 -18.13 5.81 13.95
N LYS A 124 -16.79 5.77 13.99
CA LYS A 124 -15.94 6.89 14.42
C LYS A 124 -14.92 7.26 13.35
N ALA A 125 -15.00 8.49 12.84
CA ALA A 125 -14.04 9.06 11.91
C ALA A 125 -13.20 10.15 12.61
N THR A 126 -12.07 9.74 13.18
CA THR A 126 -11.20 10.63 13.99
C THR A 126 -10.03 11.21 13.20
N ARG A 127 -9.71 10.65 12.02
CA ARG A 127 -8.64 11.11 11.14
C ARG A 127 -9.18 12.11 10.12
N ALA A 128 -8.41 13.17 9.84
CA ALA A 128 -8.76 14.12 8.79
C ALA A 128 -8.75 13.45 7.40
N ASN A 129 -9.58 13.94 6.47
CA ASN A 129 -9.67 13.44 5.08
C ASN A 129 -9.93 11.93 4.98
N SER A 130 -10.82 11.39 5.81
CA SER A 130 -11.09 9.95 5.85
C SER A 130 -12.57 9.62 5.94
N VAL A 131 -12.94 8.45 5.42
CA VAL A 131 -14.27 7.85 5.61
C VAL A 131 -14.10 6.65 6.53
N SER A 132 -14.78 6.65 7.66
CA SER A 132 -14.85 5.50 8.56
C SER A 132 -16.20 4.80 8.43
N VAL A 133 -16.17 3.50 8.22
CA VAL A 133 -17.36 2.64 8.15
C VAL A 133 -17.62 1.86 9.45
N GLY A 134 -16.85 2.13 10.51
CA GLY A 134 -16.93 1.42 11.79
C GLY A 134 -16.15 2.11 12.92
N ASP A 135 -15.82 1.34 13.95
CA ASP A 135 -14.93 1.75 15.05
C ASP A 135 -13.97 0.59 15.33
N ALA A 136 -12.90 0.82 16.09
CA ALA A 136 -11.95 -0.23 16.44
C ALA A 136 -12.66 -1.41 17.16
N GLY A 137 -12.48 -2.62 16.64
CA GLY A 137 -13.15 -3.84 17.10
C GLY A 137 -14.62 -3.97 16.70
N ARG A 138 -15.15 -3.04 15.91
CA ARG A 138 -16.50 -3.04 15.32
C ARG A 138 -16.45 -2.57 13.86
N GLU A 139 -15.52 -3.15 13.10
CA GLU A 139 -15.32 -2.88 11.69
C GLU A 139 -16.48 -3.44 10.84
N ARG A 140 -16.72 -2.82 9.68
CA ARG A 140 -17.70 -3.30 8.69
C ARG A 140 -17.01 -3.66 7.39
N GLN A 141 -17.58 -4.65 6.71
CA GLN A 141 -17.20 -4.97 5.34
C GLN A 141 -17.86 -3.99 4.36
N VAL A 142 -17.12 -3.60 3.32
CA VAL A 142 -17.69 -2.90 2.15
C VAL A 142 -17.88 -3.95 1.07
N THR A 143 -19.14 -4.29 0.78
CA THR A 143 -19.49 -5.40 -0.12
C THR A 143 -19.88 -4.90 -1.51
N ASN A 144 -19.83 -5.78 -2.50
CA ASN A 144 -20.16 -5.47 -3.91
C ASN A 144 -19.25 -4.41 -4.56
N VAL A 145 -17.98 -4.38 -4.14
CA VAL A 145 -16.95 -3.50 -4.73
C VAL A 145 -16.46 -4.11 -6.04
N ALA A 146 -16.71 -3.41 -7.16
CA ALA A 146 -16.16 -3.75 -8.46
C ALA A 146 -14.62 -3.67 -8.43
N ALA A 147 -13.96 -4.40 -9.33
CA ALA A 147 -12.50 -4.36 -9.41
C ALA A 147 -12.02 -2.95 -9.78
N GLY A 148 -11.00 -2.44 -9.06
CA GLY A 148 -10.43 -1.13 -9.32
C GLY A 148 -9.68 -1.08 -10.65
N THR A 149 -9.77 0.05 -11.34
CA THR A 149 -9.19 0.28 -12.69
C THR A 149 -8.26 1.50 -12.74
N ALA A 150 -8.51 2.51 -11.91
CA ALA A 150 -7.65 3.66 -11.73
C ALA A 150 -6.77 3.52 -10.46
N ALA A 151 -5.68 4.29 -10.39
CA ALA A 151 -4.71 4.23 -9.29
C ALA A 151 -5.30 4.56 -7.90
N THR A 152 -6.45 5.23 -7.85
CA THR A 152 -7.14 5.63 -6.62
C THR A 152 -8.41 4.81 -6.34
N ASP A 153 -8.67 3.75 -7.11
CA ASP A 153 -9.81 2.88 -6.88
C ASP A 153 -9.51 1.89 -5.73
N ALA A 154 -10.56 1.47 -5.03
CA ALA A 154 -10.44 0.40 -4.05
C ALA A 154 -10.18 -0.95 -4.74
N VAL A 155 -9.34 -1.79 -4.11
CA VAL A 155 -9.05 -3.15 -4.55
C VAL A 155 -10.04 -4.12 -3.88
N ASN A 156 -10.62 -5.04 -4.64
CA ASN A 156 -11.50 -6.08 -4.08
C ASN A 156 -10.75 -7.40 -3.83
N LYS A 157 -11.39 -8.35 -3.13
CA LYS A 157 -10.76 -9.64 -2.77
C LYS A 157 -10.29 -10.43 -4.00
N SER A 158 -11.00 -10.39 -5.13
CA SER A 158 -10.61 -11.15 -6.33
C SER A 158 -9.28 -10.67 -6.93
N GLN A 159 -9.00 -9.37 -6.87
CA GLN A 159 -7.70 -8.82 -7.30
C GLN A 159 -6.60 -9.23 -6.32
N LEU A 160 -6.88 -9.22 -5.01
CA LEU A 160 -5.91 -9.68 -3.99
C LEU A 160 -5.62 -11.18 -4.11
N ASP A 161 -6.62 -12.01 -4.36
CA ASP A 161 -6.46 -13.46 -4.55
C ASP A 161 -5.57 -13.78 -5.77
N GLN A 162 -5.65 -12.98 -6.84
CA GLN A 162 -4.75 -13.12 -8.01
C GLN A 162 -3.29 -12.83 -7.64
N VAL A 163 -3.06 -11.82 -6.78
CA VAL A 163 -1.72 -11.53 -6.24
C VAL A 163 -1.24 -12.69 -5.36
N ALA A 164 -2.10 -13.21 -4.47
CA ALA A 164 -1.76 -14.34 -3.61
C ALA A 164 -1.40 -15.60 -4.40
N ALA A 165 -2.18 -15.94 -5.43
CA ALA A 165 -1.89 -17.08 -6.31
C ALA A 165 -0.56 -16.92 -7.07
N THR A 166 -0.22 -15.69 -7.47
CA THR A 166 1.07 -15.38 -8.10
C THR A 166 2.22 -15.59 -7.11
N ALA A 167 2.06 -15.13 -5.85
CA ALA A 167 3.06 -15.29 -4.80
C ALA A 167 3.28 -16.78 -4.43
N GLU A 168 2.23 -17.58 -4.34
CA GLU A 168 2.34 -19.03 -4.14
C GLU A 168 3.12 -19.71 -5.26
N GLY A 169 2.90 -19.29 -6.51
CA GLY A 169 3.67 -19.76 -7.66
C GLY A 169 5.16 -19.42 -7.59
N ALA A 170 5.49 -18.19 -7.17
CA ALA A 170 6.87 -17.70 -7.09
C ALA A 170 7.72 -18.49 -6.08
N THR A 171 7.13 -18.93 -4.96
CA THR A 171 7.87 -19.67 -3.92
C THR A 171 7.94 -21.18 -4.17
N ARG A 172 7.44 -21.71 -5.29
CA ARG A 172 7.39 -23.18 -5.52
C ARG A 172 8.75 -23.85 -5.40
N TYR A 173 9.79 -23.22 -5.96
CA TYR A 173 11.15 -23.77 -6.01
C TYR A 173 12.12 -23.11 -5.01
N PHE A 174 11.70 -22.01 -4.38
CA PHE A 174 12.50 -21.27 -3.39
C PHE A 174 11.75 -21.26 -2.06
N LYS A 175 12.19 -22.13 -1.13
CA LYS A 175 11.65 -22.25 0.22
C LYS A 175 12.78 -21.98 1.22
N ALA A 176 12.53 -21.08 2.15
CA ALA A 176 13.36 -20.86 3.32
C ALA A 176 12.47 -20.97 4.56
N ASP A 177 12.99 -21.62 5.61
CA ASP A 177 12.38 -21.66 6.94
C ASP A 177 13.12 -20.69 7.86
N GLY A 178 12.44 -20.17 8.88
CA GLY A 178 13.00 -19.19 9.80
C GLY A 178 11.99 -18.64 10.82
N GLU A 179 12.43 -17.71 11.67
CA GLU A 179 11.67 -17.28 12.85
C GLU A 179 10.49 -16.32 12.57
N ASN A 180 10.21 -15.96 11.31
CA ASN A 180 9.11 -15.05 10.89
C ASN A 180 9.07 -13.69 11.64
N ASN A 181 10.16 -13.32 12.32
CA ASN A 181 10.31 -12.12 13.14
C ASN A 181 11.55 -11.30 12.74
N ASN A 182 12.20 -11.66 11.61
CA ASN A 182 13.44 -11.11 11.09
C ASN A 182 14.69 -11.29 11.99
N SER A 183 14.66 -12.12 13.05
CA SER A 183 15.82 -12.37 13.91
C SER A 183 16.93 -13.16 13.20
N ASP A 184 16.56 -13.97 12.21
CA ASP A 184 17.41 -14.86 11.43
C ASP A 184 17.38 -14.50 9.94
N ALA A 185 17.14 -13.23 9.62
CA ALA A 185 17.21 -12.75 8.25
C ALA A 185 18.61 -12.99 7.66
N ALA A 186 18.65 -13.32 6.37
CA ALA A 186 19.91 -13.33 5.62
C ALA A 186 20.42 -11.89 5.42
N THR A 187 21.73 -11.71 5.47
CA THR A 187 22.40 -10.41 5.37
C THR A 187 23.32 -10.39 4.16
N ILE A 188 23.30 -9.27 3.43
CA ILE A 188 24.17 -8.99 2.28
C ILE A 188 24.79 -7.62 2.50
N ASP A 189 26.12 -7.55 2.56
CA ASP A 189 26.88 -6.29 2.57
C ASP A 189 27.64 -6.06 1.25
N GLY A 190 28.04 -7.15 0.56
CA GLY A 190 28.84 -7.07 -0.67
C GLY A 190 28.05 -6.71 -1.94
N GLU A 191 28.69 -6.01 -2.87
CA GLU A 191 28.06 -5.67 -4.16
C GLU A 191 27.80 -6.93 -5.00
N GLY A 192 26.56 -7.11 -5.48
CA GLY A 192 26.20 -8.25 -6.33
C GLY A 192 26.22 -9.61 -5.65
N ALA A 193 26.26 -9.66 -4.32
CA ALA A 193 26.27 -10.89 -3.54
C ALA A 193 24.90 -11.56 -3.43
N LEU A 194 24.89 -12.83 -3.00
CA LEU A 194 23.72 -13.65 -2.75
C LEU A 194 23.80 -14.26 -1.35
N ALA A 195 22.80 -14.02 -0.50
CA ALA A 195 22.62 -14.74 0.76
C ALA A 195 21.24 -15.43 0.77
N ALA A 196 21.22 -16.74 1.00
CA ALA A 196 20.01 -17.56 0.99
C ALA A 196 20.03 -18.62 2.10
N GLY A 197 19.17 -18.45 3.10
CA GLY A 197 19.07 -19.33 4.27
C GLY A 197 18.99 -18.51 5.56
N ALA A 198 18.38 -19.08 6.61
CA ALA A 198 18.31 -18.41 7.91
C ALA A 198 19.72 -18.08 8.43
N SER A 199 19.95 -16.81 8.74
CA SER A 199 21.24 -16.24 9.15
C SER A 199 22.40 -16.45 8.16
N ALA A 200 22.13 -16.63 6.87
CA ALA A 200 23.18 -16.64 5.86
C ALA A 200 23.78 -15.22 5.70
N THR A 201 25.09 -15.12 5.59
CA THR A 201 25.83 -13.85 5.51
C THR A 201 26.73 -13.84 4.30
N ALA A 202 26.57 -12.86 3.41
CA ALA A 202 27.44 -12.63 2.27
C ALA A 202 28.03 -11.20 2.33
N ASP A 203 29.24 -11.09 2.87
CA ASP A 203 29.89 -9.80 3.14
C ASP A 203 30.74 -9.31 1.95
N GLY A 204 31.33 -10.23 1.19
CA GLY A 204 32.21 -9.88 0.07
C GLY A 204 31.48 -9.57 -1.23
N ASP A 205 32.10 -8.75 -2.08
CA ASP A 205 31.57 -8.46 -3.42
C ASP A 205 31.48 -9.73 -4.26
N GLY A 206 30.32 -9.97 -4.88
CA GLY A 206 30.03 -11.18 -5.65
C GLY A 206 30.02 -12.47 -4.82
N ALA A 207 30.00 -12.38 -3.49
CA ALA A 207 29.99 -13.53 -2.61
C ALA A 207 28.66 -14.29 -2.65
N ILE A 208 28.70 -15.61 -2.43
CA ILE A 208 27.53 -16.48 -2.39
C ILE A 208 27.52 -17.22 -1.06
N ALA A 209 26.49 -16.99 -0.24
CA ALA A 209 26.23 -17.74 0.99
C ALA A 209 24.87 -18.46 0.85
N LEU A 210 24.88 -19.79 0.79
CA LEU A 210 23.69 -20.62 0.62
C LEU A 210 23.63 -21.70 1.71
N GLY A 211 22.74 -21.54 2.68
CA GLY A 211 22.55 -22.47 3.80
C GLY A 211 22.25 -21.76 5.11
N ASN A 212 21.77 -22.49 6.11
CA ASN A 212 21.58 -21.91 7.44
C ASN A 212 22.95 -21.54 8.04
N ARG A 213 23.13 -20.28 8.43
CA ARG A 213 24.38 -19.75 9.01
C ARG A 213 25.63 -19.90 8.12
N SER A 214 25.46 -20.06 6.80
CA SER A 214 26.58 -20.02 5.85
C SER A 214 27.19 -18.62 5.79
N GLN A 215 28.51 -18.52 5.73
CA GLN A 215 29.25 -17.25 5.78
C GLN A 215 30.24 -17.15 4.61
N ALA A 216 30.03 -16.17 3.74
CA ALA A 216 30.91 -15.85 2.62
C ALA A 216 31.51 -14.46 2.87
N LEU A 217 32.70 -14.43 3.48
CA LEU A 217 33.21 -13.25 4.19
C LEU A 217 34.10 -12.34 3.35
N GLN A 218 34.59 -12.78 2.19
CA GLN A 218 35.51 -12.04 1.32
C GLN A 218 35.02 -12.02 -0.14
N ASN A 219 35.62 -11.17 -0.97
CA ASN A 219 35.19 -11.00 -2.36
C ASN A 219 35.30 -12.32 -3.14
N ALA A 220 34.34 -12.55 -4.03
CA ALA A 220 34.22 -13.74 -4.88
C ALA A 220 34.21 -15.09 -4.11
N THR A 221 33.83 -15.09 -2.83
CA THR A 221 33.72 -16.32 -2.04
C THR A 221 32.43 -17.08 -2.31
N THR A 222 32.44 -18.39 -2.11
CA THR A 222 31.25 -19.25 -2.19
C THR A 222 31.19 -20.16 -0.97
N ALA A 223 30.21 -19.98 -0.09
CA ALA A 223 29.89 -20.83 1.04
C ALA A 223 28.53 -21.50 0.83
N VAL A 224 28.50 -22.82 0.65
CA VAL A 224 27.28 -23.60 0.41
C VAL A 224 27.19 -24.74 1.42
N GLY A 225 26.17 -24.70 2.27
CA GLY A 225 25.92 -25.68 3.33
C GLY A 225 25.68 -25.03 4.68
N THR A 226 25.00 -25.74 5.58
CA THR A 226 24.79 -25.26 6.95
C THR A 226 26.14 -25.07 7.64
N ASP A 227 26.40 -23.87 8.17
CA ASP A 227 27.69 -23.49 8.79
C ASP A 227 28.91 -23.53 7.88
N ALA A 228 28.76 -23.56 6.55
CA ALA A 228 29.90 -23.40 5.66
C ALA A 228 30.51 -22.00 5.83
N ILE A 229 31.84 -21.91 5.90
CA ILE A 229 32.55 -20.63 5.99
C ILE A 229 33.60 -20.56 4.88
N ALA A 230 33.45 -19.58 3.98
CA ALA A 230 34.46 -19.19 3.01
C ALA A 230 35.01 -17.82 3.42
N ALA A 231 36.24 -17.80 3.93
CA ALA A 231 36.86 -16.63 4.53
C ALA A 231 38.10 -16.12 3.78
N GLY A 232 38.68 -16.92 2.88
CA GLY A 232 39.76 -16.44 2.02
C GLY A 232 39.23 -15.82 0.73
N LEU A 233 39.93 -14.85 0.16
CA LEU A 233 39.56 -14.18 -1.10
C LEU A 233 39.39 -15.22 -2.23
N GLY A 234 38.23 -15.27 -2.88
CA GLY A 234 37.93 -16.28 -3.90
C GLY A 234 37.82 -17.72 -3.37
N GLY A 235 37.73 -17.90 -2.05
CA GLY A 235 37.62 -19.20 -1.41
C GLY A 235 36.26 -19.87 -1.63
N THR A 236 36.25 -21.20 -1.69
CA THR A 236 35.04 -22.01 -1.90
C THR A 236 34.89 -23.05 -0.80
N ALA A 237 33.84 -22.94 0.02
CA ALA A 237 33.45 -23.90 1.04
C ALA A 237 32.10 -24.55 0.64
N PHE A 238 32.09 -25.86 0.42
CA PHE A 238 30.88 -26.61 0.05
C PHE A 238 30.71 -27.82 0.97
N GLY A 239 29.73 -27.79 1.86
CA GLY A 239 29.43 -28.85 2.82
C GLY A 239 28.94 -28.33 4.15
N HIS A 240 28.42 -29.22 5.00
CA HIS A 240 28.10 -28.86 6.38
C HIS A 240 29.39 -28.56 7.13
N THR A 241 29.52 -27.36 7.74
CA THR A 241 30.71 -26.92 8.49
C THR A 241 32.03 -26.98 7.70
N SER A 242 32.00 -26.92 6.37
CA SER A 242 33.21 -26.82 5.55
C SER A 242 33.87 -25.45 5.71
N LEU A 243 35.21 -25.40 5.75
CA LEU A 243 35.99 -24.18 6.01
C LEU A 243 37.03 -23.96 4.91
N ALA A 244 36.84 -22.92 4.09
CA ALA A 244 37.84 -22.44 3.13
C ALA A 244 38.42 -21.11 3.64
N LEU A 245 39.52 -21.19 4.39
CA LEU A 245 40.09 -20.06 5.13
C LEU A 245 41.22 -19.36 4.37
N GLY A 246 41.92 -20.08 3.49
CA GLY A 246 43.00 -19.51 2.68
C GLY A 246 42.47 -18.83 1.42
N ASP A 247 43.18 -17.83 0.92
CA ASP A 247 42.88 -17.21 -0.37
C ASP A 247 42.91 -18.27 -1.48
N ALA A 248 41.95 -18.21 -2.41
CA ALA A 248 41.73 -19.20 -3.46
C ALA A 248 41.60 -20.66 -2.99
N SER A 249 41.38 -20.90 -1.69
CA SER A 249 41.26 -22.25 -1.15
C SER A 249 39.91 -22.88 -1.49
N THR A 250 39.87 -24.21 -1.55
CA THR A 250 38.67 -25.00 -1.86
C THR A 250 38.48 -26.09 -0.82
N ALA A 251 37.40 -26.03 -0.05
CA ALA A 251 37.00 -27.05 0.92
C ALA A 251 35.65 -27.64 0.52
N VAL A 252 35.62 -28.90 0.08
CA VAL A 252 34.41 -29.59 -0.40
C VAL A 252 34.23 -30.89 0.38
N GLY A 253 33.17 -30.96 1.19
CA GLY A 253 32.86 -32.08 2.06
C GLY A 253 32.40 -31.60 3.44
N GLN A 254 31.65 -32.45 4.15
CA GLN A 254 31.31 -32.15 5.54
C GLN A 254 32.60 -32.06 6.37
N ASN A 255 32.77 -30.98 7.12
CA ASN A 255 33.98 -30.69 7.91
C ASN A 255 35.30 -30.66 7.11
N ALA A 256 35.26 -30.49 5.78
CA ALA A 256 36.48 -30.26 5.00
C ALA A 256 37.10 -28.91 5.40
N VAL A 257 38.43 -28.86 5.53
CA VAL A 257 39.16 -27.65 5.93
C VAL A 257 40.33 -27.40 4.98
N ALA A 258 40.38 -26.22 4.37
CA ALA A 258 41.50 -25.73 3.56
C ALA A 258 41.99 -24.39 4.13
N ILE A 259 43.24 -24.33 4.62
CA ILE A 259 43.74 -23.19 5.42
C ILE A 259 44.71 -22.31 4.63
N GLY A 260 45.61 -22.91 3.83
CA GLY A 260 46.64 -22.19 3.09
C GLY A 260 46.17 -21.64 1.75
N LEU A 261 47.01 -20.78 1.16
CA LEU A 261 46.78 -20.17 -0.16
C LEU A 261 46.63 -21.26 -1.24
N GLY A 262 45.48 -21.31 -1.91
CA GLY A 262 45.21 -22.28 -2.96
C GLY A 262 45.11 -23.73 -2.49
N ASP A 263 44.95 -23.97 -1.18
CA ASP A 263 44.77 -25.31 -0.64
C ASP A 263 43.46 -25.93 -1.11
N VAL A 264 43.47 -27.25 -1.34
CA VAL A 264 42.31 -28.02 -1.78
C VAL A 264 42.07 -29.18 -0.82
N ALA A 265 40.93 -29.17 -0.14
CA ALA A 265 40.46 -30.26 0.71
C ALA A 265 39.14 -30.81 0.14
N LEU A 266 39.18 -32.01 -0.44
CA LEU A 266 38.03 -32.67 -1.08
C LEU A 266 37.74 -34.00 -0.39
N GLY A 267 36.71 -34.03 0.46
CA GLY A 267 36.29 -35.22 1.20
C GLY A 267 35.68 -34.87 2.55
N ALA A 268 34.93 -35.81 3.14
CA ALA A 268 34.45 -35.61 4.51
C ALA A 268 35.65 -35.59 5.47
N SER A 269 35.77 -34.53 6.26
CA SER A 269 36.88 -34.31 7.20
C SER A 269 38.28 -34.31 6.55
N SER A 270 38.39 -34.02 5.25
CA SER A 270 39.70 -33.80 4.62
C SER A 270 40.34 -32.50 5.14
N PHE A 271 41.65 -32.49 5.33
CA PHE A 271 42.39 -31.37 5.89
C PHE A 271 43.59 -31.02 5.00
N ALA A 272 43.56 -29.82 4.40
CA ALA A 272 44.68 -29.23 3.69
C ALA A 272 45.14 -27.98 4.44
N ALA A 273 46.40 -27.98 4.88
CA ALA A 273 47.00 -26.85 5.57
C ALA A 273 48.48 -26.72 5.19
N SER A 274 48.76 -25.75 4.35
CA SER A 274 50.12 -25.33 4.00
C SER A 274 50.46 -23.96 4.58
N GLU A 275 51.76 -23.65 4.67
CA GLU A 275 52.25 -22.32 5.04
C GLU A 275 52.38 -21.44 3.80
N ASN A 276 52.94 -21.97 2.72
CA ASN A 276 53.18 -21.25 1.47
C ASN A 276 52.19 -21.59 0.34
N GLY A 277 51.25 -22.51 0.58
CA GLY A 277 50.17 -22.81 -0.35
C GLY A 277 50.21 -24.21 -1.01
N ALA A 278 49.16 -24.46 -1.78
CA ALA A 278 49.00 -25.57 -2.72
C ALA A 278 48.99 -26.98 -2.12
N ALA A 279 48.66 -27.16 -0.84
CA ALA A 279 48.38 -28.49 -0.30
C ALA A 279 47.07 -29.04 -0.87
N THR A 280 47.05 -30.32 -1.25
CA THR A 280 45.89 -31.00 -1.82
C THR A 280 45.59 -32.28 -1.04
N ALA A 281 44.47 -32.32 -0.34
CA ALA A 281 43.95 -33.50 0.35
C ALA A 281 42.67 -33.98 -0.36
N ILE A 282 42.67 -35.22 -0.86
CA ILE A 282 41.53 -35.83 -1.57
C ILE A 282 41.17 -37.16 -0.93
N GLY A 283 39.93 -37.29 -0.47
CA GLY A 283 39.41 -38.46 0.22
C GLY A 283 39.01 -38.15 1.67
N GLY A 284 38.25 -39.06 2.28
CA GLY A 284 37.75 -38.84 3.64
C GLY A 284 38.89 -38.98 4.64
N LEU A 285 39.04 -38.00 5.55
CA LEU A 285 40.16 -37.94 6.51
C LEU A 285 41.56 -37.80 5.88
N ALA A 286 41.66 -37.51 4.59
CA ALA A 286 42.94 -37.24 3.95
C ALA A 286 43.58 -35.98 4.54
N GLU A 287 44.88 -36.01 4.82
CA GLU A 287 45.62 -34.90 5.43
C GLU A 287 46.85 -34.53 4.58
N ALA A 288 46.89 -33.28 4.11
CA ALA A 288 48.04 -32.69 3.43
C ALA A 288 48.49 -31.44 4.21
N SER A 289 49.54 -31.58 5.03
CA SER A 289 49.99 -30.56 5.99
C SER A 289 51.34 -29.91 5.65
N ALA A 290 51.80 -30.05 4.41
CA ALA A 290 53.03 -29.43 3.93
C ALA A 290 52.81 -28.71 2.59
N ASP A 291 53.65 -27.72 2.30
CA ASP A 291 53.58 -26.93 1.07
C ASP A 291 53.66 -27.82 -0.18
N GLY A 292 52.68 -27.67 -1.08
CA GLY A 292 52.58 -28.48 -2.29
C GLY A 292 52.34 -29.98 -2.06
N ALA A 293 52.08 -30.42 -0.83
CA ALA A 293 51.85 -31.83 -0.54
C ALA A 293 50.53 -32.31 -1.16
N THR A 294 50.52 -33.55 -1.63
CA THR A 294 49.30 -34.20 -2.13
C THR A 294 49.05 -35.48 -1.33
N ALA A 295 47.91 -35.55 -0.65
CA ALA A 295 47.41 -36.74 0.03
C ALA A 295 46.14 -37.23 -0.66
N ILE A 296 46.11 -38.50 -1.05
CA ILE A 296 44.96 -39.13 -1.70
C ILE A 296 44.68 -40.45 -0.97
N GLY A 297 43.48 -40.62 -0.39
CA GLY A 297 43.12 -41.82 0.38
C GLY A 297 41.74 -41.77 1.00
#